data_AF-A0A7C5TXC0-F1
#
_entry.id   AF-A0A7C5TXC0-F1
#
_cell.length_a   1.000
_cell.length_b   1.000
_cell.length_c   1.000
_cell.angle_alpha   90.00
_cell.angle_beta   90.00
_cell.angle_gamma   90.00
#
_symmetry.space_group_name_H-M   'P 1'
#
loop_
_entity.id
_entity.type
_entity.pdbx_description
1 polymer ?
#
loop_
_entity_poly.entity_id
_entity_poly.type
_entity_poly.pdbx_seq_one_letter_code
_entity_poly.pdbx_strand_id
1 'polypeptide(L)'
;ASIEAKAAGEFGERFGVVAEEVRRLAERSRESVDSVRRLLDDFSGSLRDMVAATDEGRDAASGVLDQARSAAESIEKLRGALTETAQASQEISLATSEQRSASDQVVTALREISSVVQRTAEGLQELTATADQLDDLGLAIQLLTQSFRLKSPRSLKNVFLAWGEKIAGFAAHGEAAKGILDQLIEDHPYVEFAYLVDREGVMVAFAANRHLIGERELPNEVGVGRVFAERPWFHGVIRNGMSIVTPPYESLVTGQDCFTVAVAVRDDGGEPEGVLGADINVGSWANI
;
A
#
# COMPACT_ATOMS: atom_id res chain seq x y z
N ALA A 1 92.99 101.14 7.98
CA ALA A 1 93.84 100.53 6.92
C ALA A 1 93.65 101.19 5.56
N SER A 2 92.55 100.96 4.80
CA SER A 2 92.31 101.69 3.52
C SER A 2 92.10 103.20 3.72
N ILE A 3 91.54 103.59 4.87
CA ILE A 3 91.39 105.01 5.28
C ILE A 3 92.76 105.64 5.59
N GLU A 4 93.60 104.99 6.41
CA GLU A 4 95.00 105.41 6.65
C GLU A 4 95.86 105.44 5.38
N ALA A 5 95.66 104.52 4.42
CA ALA A 5 96.39 104.52 3.15
C ALA A 5 96.06 105.71 2.25
N LYS A 6 94.79 106.17 2.25
CA LYS A 6 94.37 107.43 1.58
C LYS A 6 94.96 108.69 2.23
N ALA A 7 95.23 108.64 3.54
CA ALA A 7 95.82 109.75 4.29
C ALA A 7 97.34 109.93 4.05
N ALA A 8 98.03 108.92 3.53
CA ALA A 8 99.48 108.91 3.31
C ALA A 8 99.94 109.41 1.92
N GLY A 9 99.02 109.86 1.05
CA GLY A 9 99.35 110.40 -0.28
C GLY A 9 100.04 109.37 -1.20
N GLU A 10 101.03 109.82 -1.98
CA GLU A 10 101.73 109.02 -3.00
C GLU A 10 102.43 107.76 -2.44
N PHE A 11 102.87 107.80 -1.17
CA PHE A 11 103.50 106.67 -0.48
C PHE A 11 102.47 105.61 0.02
N GLY A 12 101.18 105.94 0.04
CA GLY A 12 100.10 105.09 0.54
C GLY A 12 99.38 104.25 -0.52
N GLU A 13 99.58 104.51 -1.81
CA GLU A 13 98.83 103.86 -2.90
C GLU A 13 98.94 102.34 -2.89
N ARG A 14 100.15 101.78 -2.75
CA ARG A 14 100.36 100.33 -2.72
C ARG A 14 99.74 99.67 -1.48
N PHE A 15 99.76 100.35 -0.34
CA PHE A 15 99.09 99.88 0.89
C PHE A 15 97.56 99.97 0.79
N GLY A 16 97.04 100.96 0.04
CA GLY A 16 95.61 101.09 -0.24
C GLY A 16 95.07 99.93 -1.08
N VAL A 17 95.81 99.51 -2.11
CA VAL A 17 95.44 98.35 -2.94
C VAL A 17 95.45 97.05 -2.13
N VAL A 18 96.46 96.84 -1.28
CA VAL A 18 96.53 95.66 -0.40
C VAL A 18 95.40 95.66 0.63
N ALA A 19 95.09 96.80 1.24
CA ALA A 19 94.00 96.90 2.21
C ALA A 19 92.62 96.65 1.58
N GLU A 20 92.42 97.09 0.34
CA GLU A 20 91.19 96.83 -0.43
C GLU A 20 91.07 95.35 -0.84
N GLU A 21 92.17 94.71 -1.23
CA GLU A 21 92.18 93.27 -1.55
C GLU A 21 91.96 92.39 -0.31
N VAL A 22 92.52 92.78 0.84
CA VAL A 22 92.22 92.14 2.15
C VAL A 22 90.76 92.33 2.54
N ARG A 23 90.18 93.52 2.32
CA ARG A 23 88.74 93.76 2.54
C ARG A 23 87.89 92.87 1.64
N ARG A 24 88.22 92.79 0.35
CA ARG A 24 87.52 91.93 -0.63
C ARG A 24 87.63 90.45 -0.27
N LEU A 25 88.79 89.99 0.18
CA LEU A 25 89.00 88.61 0.65
C LEU A 25 88.21 88.33 1.93
N ALA A 26 88.17 89.29 2.87
CA ALA A 26 87.37 89.18 4.09
C ALA A 26 85.86 89.19 3.80
N GLU A 27 85.39 90.01 2.85
CA GLU A 27 84.00 90.03 2.37
C GLU A 27 83.63 88.68 1.74
N ARG A 28 84.45 88.15 0.82
CA ARG A 28 84.27 86.81 0.23
C ARG A 28 84.30 85.69 1.26
N SER A 29 85.19 85.79 2.25
CA SER A 29 85.28 84.82 3.35
C SER A 29 84.03 84.84 4.20
N ARG A 30 83.49 86.04 4.50
CA ARG A 30 82.23 86.21 5.23
C ARG A 30 81.05 85.63 4.44
N GLU A 31 80.95 85.90 3.14
CA GLU A 31 79.93 85.32 2.26
C GLU A 31 80.01 83.79 2.20
N SER A 32 81.22 83.22 2.13
CA SER A 32 81.40 81.75 2.17
C SER A 32 80.99 81.15 3.52
N VAL A 33 81.33 81.79 4.64
CA VAL A 33 80.90 81.35 5.97
C VAL A 33 79.38 81.39 6.09
N ASP A 34 78.72 82.44 5.59
CA ASP A 34 77.25 82.52 5.59
C ASP A 34 76.61 81.47 4.68
N SER A 35 77.23 81.15 3.54
CA SER A 35 76.79 80.05 2.67
C SER A 35 76.89 78.69 3.37
N VAL A 36 78.02 78.41 4.04
CA VAL A 36 78.21 77.18 4.83
C VAL A 36 77.18 77.10 5.96
N ARG A 37 76.86 78.21 6.63
CA ARG A 37 75.80 78.24 7.66
C ARG A 37 74.45 77.83 7.10
N ARG A 38 74.02 78.39 5.96
CA ARG A 38 72.76 78.00 5.31
C ARG A 38 72.73 76.51 4.94
N LEU A 39 73.82 76.00 4.36
CA LEU A 39 73.92 74.58 4.02
C LEU A 39 73.83 73.67 5.25
N LEU A 40 74.42 74.08 6.38
CA LEU A 40 74.33 73.33 7.63
C LEU A 40 72.92 73.39 8.25
N ASP A 41 72.23 74.52 8.12
CA ASP A 41 70.83 74.66 8.55
C ASP A 41 69.92 73.76 7.70
N ASP A 42 70.06 73.79 6.37
CA ASP A 42 69.31 72.93 5.44
C ASP A 42 69.60 71.44 5.68
N PHE A 43 70.87 71.09 5.91
CA PHE A 43 71.27 69.72 6.23
C PHE A 43 70.69 69.25 7.57
N SER A 44 70.69 70.11 8.59
CA SER A 44 70.09 69.82 9.89
C SER A 44 68.56 69.67 9.79
N GLY A 45 67.91 70.46 8.94
CA GLY A 45 66.49 70.30 8.59
C GLY A 45 66.22 68.93 7.96
N SER A 46 66.99 68.60 6.91
CA SER A 46 66.87 67.31 6.21
C SER A 46 67.09 66.10 7.12
N LEU A 47 68.01 66.20 8.09
CA LEU A 47 68.21 65.15 9.10
C LEU A 47 67.00 64.98 10.02
N ARG A 48 66.34 66.07 10.42
CA ARG A 48 65.12 65.99 11.24
C ARG A 48 63.99 65.34 10.45
N ASP A 49 63.82 65.70 9.19
CA ASP A 49 62.82 65.10 8.30
C ASP A 49 63.08 63.59 8.10
N MET A 50 64.35 63.20 7.92
CA MET A 50 64.75 61.79 7.81
C MET A 50 64.46 61.00 9.08
N VAL A 51 64.71 61.58 10.26
CA VAL A 51 64.36 60.95 11.55
C VAL A 51 62.85 60.78 11.66
N ALA A 52 62.06 61.81 11.36
CA ALA A 52 60.60 61.74 11.40
C ALA A 52 60.04 60.66 10.45
N ALA A 53 60.53 60.60 9.20
CA ALA A 53 60.13 59.56 8.24
C ALA A 53 60.53 58.15 8.69
N THR A 54 61.66 58.01 9.40
CA THR A 54 62.11 56.72 9.95
C THR A 54 61.24 56.27 11.11
N ASP A 55 60.82 57.20 11.99
CA ASP A 55 59.90 56.92 13.09
C ASP A 55 58.51 56.53 12.56
N GLU A 56 57.98 57.26 11.57
CA GLU A 56 56.73 56.88 10.88
C GLU A 56 56.83 55.51 10.22
N GLY A 57 57.96 55.22 9.56
CA GLY A 57 58.21 53.91 8.94
C GLY A 57 58.28 52.78 9.97
N ARG A 58 58.85 53.05 11.16
CA ARG A 58 58.88 52.10 12.27
C ARG A 58 57.49 51.81 12.81
N ASP A 59 56.65 52.83 12.98
CA ASP A 59 55.28 52.66 13.46
C ASP A 59 54.42 51.91 12.43
N ALA A 60 54.55 52.22 11.15
CA ALA A 60 53.89 51.49 10.08
C ALA A 60 54.33 50.02 10.05
N ALA A 61 55.63 49.73 10.19
CA ALA A 61 56.14 48.37 10.28
C ALA A 61 55.60 47.61 11.49
N SER A 62 55.44 48.28 12.64
CA SER A 62 54.79 47.70 13.82
C SER A 62 53.33 47.32 13.53
N GLY A 63 52.57 48.21 12.88
CA GLY A 63 51.19 47.92 12.47
C GLY A 63 51.08 46.73 11.53
N VAL A 64 52.00 46.60 10.56
CA VAL A 64 52.07 45.44 9.65
C VAL A 64 52.35 44.15 10.42
N LEU A 65 53.23 44.17 11.42
CA LEU A 65 53.53 43.00 12.24
C LEU A 65 52.32 42.55 13.06
N ASP A 66 51.54 43.48 13.62
CA ASP A 66 50.34 43.14 14.38
C ASP A 66 49.22 42.59 13.47
N GLN A 67 49.07 43.15 12.27
CA GLN A 67 48.15 42.63 11.26
C GLN A 67 48.54 41.20 10.84
N ALA A 68 49.84 40.94 10.64
CA ALA A 68 50.34 39.62 10.28
C ALA A 68 50.11 38.59 11.39
N ARG A 69 50.25 38.98 12.66
CA ARG A 69 49.92 38.12 13.82
C ARG A 69 48.44 37.77 13.85
N SER A 70 47.55 38.76 13.69
CA SER A 70 46.10 38.54 13.64
C SER A 70 45.68 37.61 12.49
N ALA A 71 46.31 37.76 11.32
CA ALA A 71 46.10 36.87 10.18
C ALA A 71 46.55 35.43 10.49
N ALA A 72 47.71 35.26 11.13
CA ALA A 72 48.21 33.94 11.53
C ALA A 72 47.27 33.24 12.53
N GLU A 73 46.75 33.97 13.52
CA GLU A 73 45.76 33.44 14.47
C GLU A 73 44.46 33.02 13.77
N SER A 74 44.01 33.80 12.79
CA SER A 74 42.80 33.48 12.02
C SER A 74 42.98 32.23 11.15
N ILE A 75 44.17 32.06 10.53
CA ILE A 75 44.51 30.85 9.77
C ILE A 75 44.53 29.62 10.68
N GLU A 76 45.07 29.74 11.89
CA GLU A 76 45.11 28.62 12.84
C GLU A 76 43.69 28.21 13.29
N LYS A 77 42.80 29.18 13.54
CA LYS A 77 41.38 28.90 13.81
C LYS A 77 40.69 28.21 12.63
N LEU A 78 40.94 28.68 11.40
CA LEU A 78 40.41 28.04 10.19
C LEU A 78 40.91 26.60 10.05
N ARG A 79 42.18 26.33 10.35
CA ARG A 79 42.73 24.97 10.35
C ARG A 79 42.03 24.06 11.35
N GLY A 80 41.72 24.57 12.54
CA GLY A 80 40.93 23.84 13.54
C GLY A 80 39.54 23.47 13.02
N ALA A 81 38.80 24.47 12.52
CA ALA A 81 37.46 24.26 11.97
C ALA A 81 37.43 23.28 10.77
N LEU A 82 38.44 23.33 9.91
CA LEU A 82 38.59 22.39 8.79
C LEU A 82 38.85 20.95 9.28
N THR A 83 39.61 20.80 10.37
CA THR A 83 39.87 19.49 10.98
C THR A 83 38.58 18.89 11.54
N GLU A 84 37.80 19.69 12.27
CA GLU A 84 36.49 19.28 12.79
C GLU A 84 35.52 18.92 11.66
N THR A 85 35.50 19.72 10.59
CA THR A 85 34.66 19.46 9.41
C THR A 85 35.05 18.15 8.72
N ALA A 86 36.35 17.87 8.60
CA ALA A 86 36.84 16.62 8.02
C ALA A 86 36.44 15.41 8.86
N GLN A 87 36.53 15.51 10.19
CA GLN A 87 36.09 14.46 11.11
C GLN A 87 34.59 14.21 10.98
N ALA A 88 33.77 15.26 11.02
CA ALA A 88 32.31 15.14 10.87
C ALA A 88 31.92 14.50 9.53
N SER A 89 32.60 14.86 8.44
CA SER A 89 32.38 14.25 7.12
C SER A 89 32.67 12.75 7.12
N GLN A 90 33.72 12.32 7.83
CA GLN A 90 34.06 10.91 7.96
C GLN A 90 33.02 10.14 8.78
N GLU A 91 32.53 10.71 9.88
CA GLU A 91 31.45 10.13 10.69
C GLU A 91 30.15 10.01 9.87
N ILE A 92 29.78 11.03 9.10
CA ILE A 92 28.63 11.00 8.19
C ILE A 92 28.79 9.89 7.15
N SER A 93 29.99 9.72 6.58
CA SER A 93 30.26 8.65 5.60
C SER A 93 30.08 7.26 6.21
N LEU A 94 30.56 7.05 7.44
CA LEU A 94 30.39 5.79 8.15
C LEU A 94 28.91 5.51 8.45
N ALA A 95 28.20 6.48 9.02
CA ALA A 95 26.77 6.38 9.31
C ALA A 95 25.95 6.11 8.03
N THR A 96 26.30 6.75 6.92
CA THR A 96 25.64 6.52 5.62
C THR A 96 25.89 5.10 5.10
N SER A 97 27.09 4.55 5.33
CA SER A 97 27.39 3.16 4.96
C SER A 97 26.60 2.17 5.82
N GLU A 98 26.47 2.41 7.12
CA GLU A 98 25.66 1.60 8.03
C GLU A 98 24.17 1.66 7.64
N GLN A 99 23.65 2.85 7.34
CA GLN A 99 22.28 3.03 6.84
C GLN A 99 22.01 2.25 5.55
N ARG A 100 22.98 2.19 4.64
CA ARG A 100 22.86 1.37 3.42
C ARG A 100 22.72 -0.10 3.76
N SER A 101 23.57 -0.62 4.67
CA SER A 101 23.50 -2.01 5.11
C SER A 101 22.18 -2.33 5.82
N ALA A 102 21.69 -1.45 6.68
CA ALA A 102 20.39 -1.59 7.32
C ALA A 102 19.24 -1.58 6.30
N SER A 103 19.34 -0.75 5.26
CA SER A 103 18.34 -0.71 4.18
C SER A 103 18.28 -2.03 3.39
N ASP A 104 19.44 -2.64 3.11
CA ASP A 104 19.49 -3.96 2.46
C ASP A 104 18.86 -5.07 3.33
N GLN A 105 19.04 -4.99 4.65
CA GLN A 105 18.37 -5.90 5.59
C GLN A 105 16.85 -5.72 5.57
N VAL A 106 16.36 -4.47 5.55
CA VAL A 106 14.93 -4.17 5.43
C VAL A 106 14.35 -4.75 4.14
N VAL A 107 15.04 -4.57 3.01
CA VAL A 107 14.59 -5.15 1.73
C VAL A 107 14.50 -6.68 1.80
N THR A 108 15.46 -7.33 2.47
CA THR A 108 15.45 -8.79 2.66
C THR A 108 14.25 -9.23 3.51
N ALA A 109 14.00 -8.56 4.63
CA ALA A 109 12.85 -8.84 5.49
C ALA A 109 11.51 -8.65 4.76
N LEU A 110 11.39 -7.61 3.91
CA LEU A 110 10.19 -7.39 3.10
C LEU A 110 9.94 -8.51 2.08
N ARG A 111 11.01 -9.08 1.50
CA ARG A 111 10.89 -10.26 0.61
C ARG A 111 10.39 -11.49 1.35
N GLU A 112 10.89 -11.72 2.57
CA GLU A 112 10.42 -12.83 3.42
C GLU A 112 8.95 -12.67 3.80
N ILE A 113 8.53 -11.47 4.20
CA ILE A 113 7.13 -11.15 4.48
C ILE A 113 6.25 -11.41 3.25
N SER A 114 6.67 -10.95 2.07
CA SER A 114 5.94 -11.20 0.83
C SER A 114 5.77 -12.70 0.55
N SER A 115 6.79 -13.52 0.82
CA SER A 115 6.71 -14.97 0.69
C SER A 115 5.74 -15.61 1.69
N VAL A 116 5.71 -15.14 2.94
CA VAL A 116 4.76 -15.59 3.96
C VAL A 116 3.33 -15.25 3.57
N VAL A 117 3.09 -14.02 3.08
CA VAL A 117 1.76 -13.59 2.63
C VAL A 117 1.28 -14.46 1.46
N GLN A 118 2.15 -14.75 0.49
CA GLN A 118 1.82 -15.61 -0.64
C GLN A 118 1.41 -17.03 -0.18
N ARG A 119 2.22 -17.66 0.69
CA ARG A 119 1.88 -18.97 1.26
C ARG A 119 0.59 -18.96 2.09
N THR A 120 0.31 -17.86 2.77
CA THR A 120 -0.93 -17.70 3.54
C THR A 120 -2.14 -17.63 2.61
N ALA A 121 -2.04 -16.91 1.49
CA ALA A 121 -3.08 -16.85 0.49
C ALA A 121 -3.35 -18.24 -0.13
N GLU A 122 -2.29 -18.98 -0.46
CA GLU A 122 -2.38 -20.37 -0.94
C GLU A 122 -3.07 -21.28 0.08
N GLY A 123 -2.68 -21.20 1.36
CA GLY A 123 -3.32 -21.97 2.44
C GLY A 123 -4.79 -21.62 2.64
N LEU A 124 -5.18 -20.35 2.48
CA LEU A 124 -6.59 -19.95 2.54
C LEU A 124 -7.42 -20.51 1.38
N GLN A 125 -6.84 -20.62 0.18
CA GLN A 125 -7.50 -21.27 -0.96
C GLN A 125 -7.71 -22.76 -0.70
N GLU A 126 -6.72 -23.46 -0.15
CA GLU A 126 -6.83 -24.88 0.21
C GLU A 126 -7.87 -25.10 1.32
N LEU A 127 -7.92 -24.23 2.32
CA LEU A 127 -8.93 -24.27 3.38
C LEU A 127 -10.35 -24.06 2.82
N THR A 128 -10.52 -23.14 1.87
CA THR A 128 -11.82 -22.91 1.22
C THR A 128 -12.26 -24.16 0.47
N ALA A 129 -11.37 -24.74 -0.35
CA ALA A 129 -11.67 -25.98 -1.07
C ALA A 129 -12.00 -27.15 -0.13
N THR A 130 -11.33 -27.23 1.02
CA THR A 130 -11.63 -28.25 2.04
C THR A 130 -12.99 -28.01 2.70
N ALA A 131 -13.36 -26.75 2.95
CA ALA A 131 -14.66 -26.40 3.50
C ALA A 131 -15.79 -26.79 2.53
N ASP A 132 -15.62 -26.52 1.23
CA ASP A 132 -16.58 -26.93 0.19
C ASP A 132 -16.75 -28.46 0.17
N GLN A 133 -15.65 -29.21 0.25
CA GLN A 133 -15.70 -30.69 0.33
C GLN A 133 -16.41 -31.20 1.58
N LEU A 134 -16.26 -30.51 2.72
CA LEU A 134 -16.95 -30.86 3.96
C LEU A 134 -18.44 -30.58 3.87
N ASP A 135 -18.85 -29.50 3.19
CA ASP A 135 -20.26 -29.18 2.93
C ASP A 135 -20.91 -30.25 2.04
N ASP A 136 -20.25 -30.61 0.93
CA ASP A 136 -20.67 -31.70 0.04
C ASP A 136 -20.84 -33.03 0.78
N LEU A 137 -19.88 -33.37 1.64
CA LEU A 137 -19.93 -34.59 2.45
C LEU A 137 -21.07 -34.54 3.47
N GLY A 138 -21.30 -33.38 4.09
CA GLY A 138 -22.42 -33.14 5.00
C GLY A 138 -23.76 -33.40 4.32
N LEU A 139 -23.96 -32.82 3.14
CA LEU A 139 -25.14 -33.02 2.32
C LEU A 139 -25.31 -34.49 1.92
N ALA A 140 -24.22 -35.15 1.49
CA ALA A 140 -24.26 -36.57 1.15
C ALA A 140 -24.71 -37.45 2.33
N ILE A 141 -24.22 -37.18 3.54
CA ILE A 141 -24.62 -37.90 4.76
C ILE A 141 -26.11 -37.65 5.08
N GLN A 142 -26.59 -36.41 4.97
CA GLN A 142 -28.00 -36.08 5.20
C GLN A 142 -28.92 -36.83 4.22
N LEU A 143 -28.58 -36.87 2.93
CA LEU A 143 -29.35 -37.56 1.91
C LEU A 143 -29.31 -39.09 2.08
N LEU A 144 -28.15 -39.65 2.39
CA LEU A 144 -28.03 -41.07 2.73
C LEU A 144 -28.95 -41.42 3.90
N THR A 145 -29.00 -40.58 4.94
CA THR A 145 -29.87 -40.77 6.09
C THR A 145 -31.36 -40.77 5.70
N GLN A 146 -31.78 -39.97 4.72
CA GLN A 146 -33.15 -40.02 4.17
C GLN A 146 -33.42 -41.28 3.33
N SER A 147 -32.41 -41.80 2.63
CA SER A 147 -32.53 -43.02 1.84
C SER A 147 -32.62 -44.29 2.69
N PHE A 148 -32.03 -44.30 3.89
CA PHE A 148 -32.16 -45.40 4.83
C PHE A 148 -33.60 -45.53 5.31
N ARG A 149 -34.08 -46.78 5.42
CA ARG A 149 -35.41 -47.13 5.98
C ARG A 149 -35.45 -46.90 7.49
N LEU A 150 -35.19 -45.68 7.92
CA LEU A 150 -35.43 -45.28 9.30
C LEU A 150 -36.94 -45.33 9.54
N LYS A 151 -37.36 -46.13 10.52
CA LYS A 151 -38.74 -46.12 11.05
C LYS A 151 -38.99 -44.84 11.85
N SER A 152 -38.70 -43.69 11.27
CA SER A 152 -38.97 -42.39 11.85
C SER A 152 -40.20 -41.80 11.15
N PRO A 153 -41.29 -41.48 11.86
CA PRO A 153 -42.46 -40.82 11.28
C PRO A 153 -42.15 -39.49 10.57
N ARG A 154 -40.96 -38.92 10.82
CA ARG A 154 -40.50 -37.63 10.29
C ARG A 154 -39.50 -37.76 9.12
N SER A 155 -39.16 -38.97 8.67
CA SER A 155 -38.33 -39.08 7.46
C SER A 155 -39.14 -38.63 6.26
N LEU A 156 -38.50 -37.95 5.30
CA LEU A 156 -39.17 -37.49 4.08
C LEU A 156 -39.89 -38.65 3.40
N LYS A 157 -39.23 -39.80 3.33
CA LYS A 157 -39.83 -41.03 2.82
C LYS A 157 -41.18 -41.36 3.46
N ASN A 158 -41.29 -41.34 4.79
CA ASN A 158 -42.55 -41.72 5.47
C ASN A 158 -43.61 -40.63 5.34
N VAL A 159 -43.20 -39.36 5.37
CA VAL A 159 -44.08 -38.22 5.08
C VAL A 159 -44.70 -38.39 3.70
N PHE A 160 -43.88 -38.59 2.67
CA PHE A 160 -44.35 -38.74 1.30
C PHE A 160 -45.14 -40.02 1.07
N LEU A 161 -44.80 -41.14 1.72
CA LEU A 161 -45.62 -42.37 1.66
C LEU A 161 -47.03 -42.13 2.20
N ALA A 162 -47.17 -41.42 3.32
CA ALA A 162 -48.48 -41.07 3.88
C ALA A 162 -49.28 -40.14 2.94
N TRP A 163 -48.61 -39.21 2.25
CA TRP A 163 -49.25 -38.41 1.20
C TRP A 163 -49.63 -39.22 -0.04
N GLY A 164 -48.83 -40.23 -0.39
CA GLY A 164 -49.13 -41.18 -1.46
C GLY A 164 -50.40 -41.99 -1.18
N GLU A 165 -50.62 -42.41 0.07
CA GLU A 165 -51.89 -43.05 0.49
C GLU A 165 -53.05 -42.05 0.46
N LYS A 166 -52.83 -40.80 0.91
CA LYS A 166 -53.87 -39.77 0.93
C LYS A 166 -54.35 -39.35 -0.46
N ILE A 167 -53.45 -39.36 -1.45
CA ILE A 167 -53.76 -38.97 -2.83
C ILE A 167 -54.30 -40.13 -3.68
N ALA A 168 -54.22 -41.37 -3.18
CA ALA A 168 -54.79 -42.54 -3.84
C ALA A 168 -56.31 -42.38 -4.11
N GLY A 169 -56.78 -42.88 -5.24
CA GLY A 169 -58.18 -42.72 -5.69
C GLY A 169 -58.50 -41.34 -6.29
N PHE A 170 -57.64 -40.34 -6.09
CA PHE A 170 -57.75 -39.02 -6.73
C PHE A 170 -56.93 -38.91 -8.01
N ALA A 171 -56.15 -39.93 -8.38
CA ALA A 171 -55.32 -39.93 -9.58
C ALA A 171 -56.11 -39.70 -10.89
N ALA A 172 -57.34 -40.18 -10.96
CA ALA A 172 -58.25 -39.93 -12.09
C ALA A 172 -58.95 -38.56 -12.05
N HIS A 173 -58.77 -37.77 -10.98
CA HIS A 173 -59.50 -36.54 -10.69
C HIS A 173 -58.53 -35.36 -10.50
N GLY A 174 -58.00 -34.82 -11.61
CA GLY A 174 -56.91 -33.83 -11.60
C GLY A 174 -57.10 -32.60 -10.69
N GLU A 175 -58.32 -32.03 -10.60
CA GLU A 175 -58.58 -30.90 -9.69
C GLU A 175 -58.54 -31.29 -8.21
N ALA A 176 -59.06 -32.48 -7.86
CA ALA A 176 -59.05 -32.97 -6.48
C ALA A 176 -57.62 -33.36 -6.05
N ALA A 177 -56.85 -33.99 -6.95
CA ALA A 177 -55.44 -34.26 -6.72
C ALA A 177 -54.64 -32.95 -6.52
N LYS A 178 -54.92 -31.91 -7.32
CA LYS A 178 -54.26 -30.60 -7.15
C LYS A 178 -54.47 -30.01 -5.75
N GLY A 179 -55.70 -30.05 -5.22
CA GLY A 179 -55.97 -29.55 -3.87
C GLY A 179 -55.17 -30.26 -2.77
N ILE A 180 -54.94 -31.57 -2.94
CA ILE A 180 -54.10 -32.36 -2.02
C ILE A 180 -52.62 -31.94 -2.14
N LEU A 181 -52.13 -31.71 -3.36
CA LEU A 181 -50.76 -31.25 -3.60
C LEU A 181 -50.52 -29.83 -3.05
N ASP A 182 -51.49 -28.92 -3.18
CA ASP A 182 -51.43 -27.58 -2.58
C ASP A 182 -51.32 -27.69 -1.05
N GLN A 183 -52.11 -28.57 -0.42
CA GLN A 183 -52.02 -28.81 1.02
C GLN A 183 -50.68 -29.43 1.43
N LEU A 184 -50.11 -30.32 0.61
CA LEU A 184 -48.79 -30.89 0.87
C LEU A 184 -47.73 -29.80 0.94
N ILE A 185 -47.78 -28.84 0.01
CA ILE A 185 -46.83 -27.72 -0.01
C ILE A 185 -47.03 -26.80 1.20
N GLU A 186 -48.28 -26.52 1.59
CA GLU A 186 -48.57 -25.72 2.79
C GLU A 186 -48.02 -26.37 4.07
N ASP A 187 -48.19 -27.69 4.22
CA ASP A 187 -47.72 -28.44 5.38
C ASP A 187 -46.18 -28.64 5.38
N HIS A 188 -45.54 -28.54 4.21
CA HIS A 188 -44.10 -28.78 4.04
C HIS A 188 -43.43 -27.65 3.22
N PRO A 189 -43.09 -26.51 3.86
CA PRO A 189 -42.59 -25.31 3.16
C PRO A 189 -41.28 -25.48 2.38
N TYR A 190 -40.54 -26.56 2.62
CA TYR A 190 -39.32 -26.93 1.90
C TYR A 190 -39.58 -27.65 0.57
N VAL A 191 -40.84 -28.01 0.28
CA VAL A 191 -41.26 -28.59 -1.00
C VAL A 191 -41.41 -27.47 -2.01
N GLU A 192 -40.62 -27.51 -3.08
CA GLU A 192 -40.64 -26.55 -4.18
C GLU A 192 -41.76 -26.88 -5.17
N PHE A 193 -41.85 -28.14 -5.58
CA PHE A 193 -42.89 -28.67 -6.46
C PHE A 193 -43.47 -29.95 -5.91
N ALA A 194 -44.77 -30.16 -6.11
CA ALA A 194 -45.44 -31.42 -5.87
C ALA A 194 -46.26 -31.80 -7.10
N TYR A 195 -46.16 -33.05 -7.54
CA TYR A 195 -46.79 -33.50 -8.77
C TYR A 195 -47.23 -34.95 -8.70
N LEU A 196 -48.36 -35.22 -9.35
CA LEU A 196 -48.90 -36.55 -9.51
C LEU A 196 -48.82 -36.94 -10.98
N VAL A 197 -48.31 -38.14 -11.22
CA VAL A 197 -48.13 -38.71 -12.55
C VAL A 197 -48.82 -40.06 -12.61
N ASP A 198 -49.55 -40.33 -13.71
CA ASP A 198 -50.23 -41.61 -13.93
C ASP A 198 -49.27 -42.76 -14.28
N ARG A 199 -49.81 -43.95 -14.57
CA ARG A 199 -49.02 -45.16 -14.90
C ARG A 199 -48.23 -45.01 -16.20
N GLU A 200 -48.73 -44.18 -17.11
CA GLU A 200 -48.14 -43.90 -18.42
C GLU A 200 -47.06 -42.80 -18.33
N GLY A 201 -46.90 -42.19 -17.16
CA GLY A 201 -45.92 -41.13 -16.95
C GLY A 201 -46.46 -39.74 -17.30
N VAL A 202 -47.76 -39.56 -17.50
CA VAL A 202 -48.37 -38.24 -17.77
C VAL A 202 -48.68 -37.54 -16.45
N MET A 203 -48.25 -36.29 -16.32
CA MET A 203 -48.55 -35.46 -15.15
C MET A 203 -50.03 -35.09 -15.14
N VAL A 204 -50.76 -35.53 -14.12
CA VAL A 204 -52.21 -35.32 -13.98
C VAL A 204 -52.55 -34.20 -13.00
N ALA A 205 -51.65 -33.89 -12.07
CA ALA A 205 -51.78 -32.75 -11.16
C ALA A 205 -50.41 -32.18 -10.80
N PHE A 206 -50.37 -30.88 -10.53
CA PHE A 206 -49.16 -30.13 -10.23
C PHE A 206 -49.47 -28.98 -9.28
N ALA A 207 -48.61 -28.77 -8.29
CA ALA A 207 -48.60 -27.64 -7.39
C ALA A 207 -47.18 -27.09 -7.26
N ALA A 208 -47.07 -25.77 -7.09
CA ALA A 208 -45.80 -25.07 -6.97
C ALA A 208 -45.82 -24.14 -5.76
N ASN A 209 -44.74 -24.15 -4.99
CA ASN A 209 -44.62 -23.36 -3.79
C ASN A 209 -44.19 -21.92 -4.12
N ARG A 210 -45.16 -21.01 -4.12
CA ARG A 210 -44.92 -19.59 -4.43
C ARG A 210 -43.98 -18.89 -3.46
N HIS A 211 -43.80 -19.40 -2.24
CA HIS A 211 -42.82 -18.84 -1.31
C HIS A 211 -41.37 -19.13 -1.74
N LEU A 212 -41.12 -20.26 -2.40
CA LEU A 212 -39.78 -20.62 -2.90
C LEU A 212 -39.53 -20.12 -4.32
N ILE A 213 -40.52 -20.28 -5.21
CA ILE A 213 -40.34 -19.92 -6.62
C ILE A 213 -40.60 -18.42 -6.89
N GLY A 214 -41.29 -17.71 -6.00
CA GLY A 214 -41.66 -16.31 -6.20
C GLY A 214 -42.55 -16.10 -7.44
N GLU A 215 -42.28 -15.02 -8.18
CA GLU A 215 -42.98 -14.64 -9.41
C GLU A 215 -42.41 -15.30 -10.68
N ARG A 216 -41.47 -16.24 -10.56
CA ARG A 216 -40.84 -16.91 -11.72
C ARG A 216 -41.88 -17.71 -12.51
N GLU A 217 -41.78 -17.62 -13.83
CA GLU A 217 -42.60 -18.42 -14.75
C GLU A 217 -42.10 -19.87 -14.78
N LEU A 218 -43.04 -20.80 -14.93
CA LEU A 218 -42.73 -22.21 -15.08
C LEU A 218 -42.33 -22.50 -16.53
N PRO A 219 -41.27 -23.29 -16.79
CA PRO A 219 -40.91 -23.71 -18.13
C PRO A 219 -42.07 -24.44 -18.83
N ASN A 220 -42.17 -24.30 -20.15
CA ASN A 220 -43.23 -24.91 -20.96
C ASN A 220 -43.27 -26.45 -20.88
N GLU A 221 -42.15 -27.04 -20.47
CA GLU A 221 -41.92 -28.47 -20.26
C GLU A 221 -42.52 -28.98 -18.94
N VAL A 222 -42.84 -28.08 -17.99
CA VAL A 222 -43.35 -28.41 -16.65
C VAL A 222 -44.83 -28.06 -16.55
N GLY A 223 -45.69 -29.07 -16.45
CA GLY A 223 -47.12 -28.88 -16.24
C GLY A 223 -47.97 -30.10 -16.55
N VAL A 224 -49.25 -29.99 -16.20
CA VAL A 224 -50.26 -31.04 -16.43
C VAL A 224 -50.35 -31.38 -17.93
N GLY A 225 -50.39 -32.67 -18.25
CA GLY A 225 -50.43 -33.22 -19.61
C GLY A 225 -49.05 -33.44 -20.24
N ARG A 226 -47.95 -33.10 -19.56
CA ARG A 226 -46.57 -33.44 -20.00
C ARG A 226 -46.17 -34.83 -19.53
N VAL A 227 -45.27 -35.47 -20.27
CA VAL A 227 -44.83 -36.86 -20.03
C VAL A 227 -43.46 -36.87 -19.33
N PHE A 228 -43.37 -37.61 -18.23
CA PHE A 228 -42.21 -37.74 -17.35
C PHE A 228 -41.79 -39.20 -17.13
N ALA A 229 -42.29 -40.14 -17.94
CA ALA A 229 -41.96 -41.56 -17.82
C ALA A 229 -40.45 -41.85 -17.80
N GLU A 230 -39.67 -41.07 -18.55
CA GLU A 230 -38.20 -41.19 -18.64
C GLU A 230 -37.43 -40.62 -17.43
N ARG A 231 -38.13 -39.98 -16.47
CA ARG A 231 -37.46 -39.35 -15.34
C ARG A 231 -36.91 -40.42 -14.38
N PRO A 232 -35.68 -40.24 -13.85
CA PRO A 232 -35.07 -41.21 -12.94
C PRO A 232 -35.92 -41.56 -11.71
N TRP A 233 -36.65 -40.57 -11.17
CA TRP A 233 -37.55 -40.80 -10.03
C TRP A 233 -38.77 -41.65 -10.41
N PHE A 234 -39.30 -41.53 -11.63
CA PHE A 234 -40.46 -42.30 -12.09
C PHE A 234 -40.07 -43.77 -12.25
N HIS A 235 -39.04 -44.04 -13.06
CA HIS A 235 -38.50 -45.40 -13.22
C HIS A 235 -38.04 -46.00 -11.89
N GLY A 236 -37.46 -45.18 -11.01
CA GLY A 236 -37.02 -45.59 -9.68
C GLY A 236 -38.16 -46.12 -8.83
N VAL A 237 -39.30 -45.43 -8.80
CA VAL A 237 -40.49 -45.88 -8.06
C VAL A 237 -41.08 -47.13 -8.69
N ILE A 238 -41.24 -47.17 -10.01
CA ILE A 238 -41.81 -48.33 -10.72
C ILE A 238 -40.95 -49.59 -10.52
N ARG A 239 -39.61 -49.45 -10.55
CA ARG A 239 -38.67 -50.56 -10.35
C ARG A 239 -38.55 -51.00 -8.89
N ASN A 240 -38.50 -50.06 -7.95
CA ASN A 240 -38.31 -50.36 -6.52
C ASN A 240 -39.61 -50.66 -5.78
N GLY A 241 -40.76 -50.36 -6.41
CA GLY A 241 -42.11 -50.70 -5.95
C GLY A 241 -42.66 -49.86 -4.79
N MET A 242 -41.89 -48.92 -4.24
CA MET A 242 -42.33 -48.13 -3.06
C MET A 242 -41.92 -46.65 -3.13
N SER A 243 -40.62 -46.35 -3.14
CA SER A 243 -40.14 -44.97 -3.04
C SER A 243 -38.71 -44.82 -3.57
N ILE A 244 -38.33 -43.60 -3.94
CA ILE A 244 -36.95 -43.21 -4.26
C ILE A 244 -36.66 -41.79 -3.78
N VAL A 245 -35.40 -41.53 -3.45
CA VAL A 245 -34.82 -40.19 -3.27
C VAL A 245 -33.74 -40.06 -4.33
N THR A 246 -33.80 -39.05 -5.19
CA THR A 246 -32.77 -38.85 -6.22
C THR A 246 -31.51 -38.22 -5.62
N PRO A 247 -30.36 -38.32 -6.31
CA PRO A 247 -29.26 -37.38 -6.07
C PRO A 247 -29.73 -35.92 -6.25
N PRO A 248 -29.05 -34.95 -5.64
CA PRO A 248 -29.31 -33.53 -5.86
C PRO A 248 -29.09 -33.13 -7.31
N TYR A 249 -29.87 -32.16 -7.76
CA TYR A 249 -29.76 -31.52 -9.06
C TYR A 249 -30.24 -30.08 -8.96
N GLU A 250 -29.82 -29.24 -9.91
CA GLU A 250 -30.22 -27.84 -9.98
C GLU A 250 -31.69 -27.73 -10.46
N SER A 251 -32.52 -27.02 -9.70
CA SER A 251 -33.90 -26.74 -10.09
C SER A 251 -33.94 -25.89 -11.36
N LEU A 252 -34.76 -26.32 -12.32
CA LEU A 252 -35.01 -25.59 -13.57
C LEU A 252 -35.72 -24.23 -13.36
N VAL A 253 -36.26 -23.98 -12.17
CA VAL A 253 -37.03 -22.77 -11.86
C VAL A 253 -36.25 -21.86 -10.92
N THR A 254 -35.71 -22.39 -9.82
CA THR A 254 -35.04 -21.56 -8.82
C THR A 254 -33.53 -21.42 -9.05
N GLY A 255 -32.91 -22.32 -9.83
CA GLY A 255 -31.46 -22.42 -9.97
C GLY A 255 -30.76 -22.88 -8.67
N GLN A 256 -31.53 -23.33 -7.69
CA GLN A 256 -31.01 -23.83 -6.40
C GLN A 256 -30.98 -25.35 -6.41
N ASP A 257 -30.12 -25.92 -5.57
CA ASP A 257 -30.06 -27.37 -5.38
C ASP A 257 -31.37 -27.90 -4.81
N CYS A 258 -31.89 -28.94 -5.45
CA CYS A 258 -33.05 -29.67 -5.03
C CYS A 258 -32.85 -31.18 -5.23
N PHE A 259 -33.70 -32.00 -4.64
CA PHE A 259 -33.77 -33.43 -4.95
C PHE A 259 -35.22 -33.89 -4.95
N THR A 260 -35.53 -34.92 -5.74
CA THR A 260 -36.89 -35.45 -5.78
C THR A 260 -37.04 -36.58 -4.76
N VAL A 261 -38.08 -36.49 -3.95
CA VAL A 261 -38.66 -37.64 -3.24
C VAL A 261 -39.87 -38.09 -4.03
N ALA A 262 -39.89 -39.35 -4.44
CA ALA A 262 -41.04 -39.93 -5.14
C ALA A 262 -41.49 -41.23 -4.50
N VAL A 263 -42.81 -41.45 -4.50
CA VAL A 263 -43.47 -42.63 -3.92
C VAL A 263 -44.52 -43.19 -4.86
N ALA A 264 -44.75 -44.49 -4.78
CA ALA A 264 -45.84 -45.14 -5.51
C ALA A 264 -47.18 -44.75 -4.89
N VAL A 265 -48.13 -44.34 -5.72
CA VAL A 265 -49.55 -44.21 -5.36
C VAL A 265 -50.24 -45.50 -5.75
N ARG A 266 -50.99 -46.09 -4.82
CA ARG A 266 -51.66 -47.38 -5.02
C ARG A 266 -53.12 -47.25 -4.64
N ASP A 267 -53.99 -47.91 -5.39
CA ASP A 267 -55.42 -47.98 -5.05
C ASP A 267 -55.67 -48.82 -3.78
N ASP A 268 -56.92 -48.85 -3.33
CA ASP A 268 -57.37 -49.66 -2.17
C ASP A 268 -57.08 -51.17 -2.34
N GLY A 269 -56.90 -51.64 -3.58
CA GLY A 269 -56.52 -53.01 -3.93
C GLY A 269 -55.01 -53.26 -3.94
N GLY A 270 -54.19 -52.22 -3.76
CA GLY A 270 -52.73 -52.27 -3.77
C GLY A 270 -52.12 -52.17 -5.18
N GLU A 271 -52.92 -51.98 -6.23
CA GLU A 271 -52.44 -51.83 -7.60
C GLU A 271 -51.88 -50.41 -7.83
N PRO A 272 -50.74 -50.25 -8.53
CA PRO A 272 -50.06 -48.96 -8.65
C PRO A 272 -50.81 -47.98 -9.56
N GLU A 273 -51.51 -46.98 -9.03
CA GLU A 273 -52.22 -45.94 -9.81
C GLU A 273 -51.31 -44.91 -10.47
N GLY A 274 -50.14 -44.67 -9.90
CA GLY A 274 -49.23 -43.64 -10.38
C GLY A 274 -48.07 -43.37 -9.44
N VAL A 275 -47.44 -42.22 -9.61
CA VAL A 275 -46.28 -41.77 -8.82
C VAL A 275 -46.54 -40.35 -8.32
N LEU A 276 -46.45 -40.17 -7.01
CA LEU A 276 -46.38 -38.85 -6.37
C LEU A 276 -44.91 -38.48 -6.25
N GLY A 277 -44.51 -37.38 -6.89
CA GLY A 277 -43.18 -36.81 -6.79
C GLY A 277 -43.22 -35.43 -6.14
N ALA A 278 -42.15 -35.10 -5.43
CA ALA A 278 -41.96 -33.76 -4.90
C ALA A 278 -40.49 -33.37 -4.92
N ASP A 279 -40.23 -32.16 -5.40
CA ASP A 279 -38.90 -31.59 -5.45
C ASP A 279 -38.66 -30.80 -4.17
N ILE A 280 -37.64 -31.21 -3.42
CA ILE A 280 -37.27 -30.66 -2.11
C ILE A 280 -36.13 -29.68 -2.30
N ASN A 281 -36.33 -28.42 -1.92
CA ASN A 281 -35.29 -27.39 -1.96
C ASN A 281 -34.26 -27.66 -0.84
N VAL A 282 -33.00 -27.94 -1.20
CA VAL A 282 -31.95 -28.35 -0.26
C VAL A 282 -31.71 -27.27 0.79
N GLY A 283 -31.60 -26.01 0.37
CA GLY A 283 -31.33 -24.90 1.29
C GLY A 283 -32.45 -24.69 2.32
N SER A 284 -33.71 -24.86 1.92
CA SER A 284 -34.86 -24.73 2.83
C SER A 284 -35.01 -25.95 3.74
N TRP A 285 -34.66 -27.14 3.25
CA TRP A 285 -34.79 -28.38 3.99
C TRP A 285 -33.67 -28.61 5.01
N ALA A 286 -32.42 -28.29 4.65
CA ALA A 286 -31.25 -28.49 5.52
C ALA A 286 -31.23 -27.55 6.75
N ASN A 287 -32.06 -26.51 6.74
CA ASN A 287 -32.18 -25.50 7.80
C ASN A 287 -33.33 -25.78 8.80
N ILE A 288 -33.93 -26.97 8.77
CA ILE A 288 -35.02 -27.43 9.66
C ILE A 288 -34.48 -28.40 10.71
#